data_AF-A0A6S7JL24-F1
#
_entry.id   AF-A0A6S7JL24-F1
#
_cell.length_a   1.000
_cell.length_b   1.000
_cell.length_c   1.000
_cell.angle_alpha   90.00
_cell.angle_beta   90.00
_cell.angle_gamma   90.00
#
_symmetry.space_group_name_H-M   'P 1'
#
loop_
_entity.id
_entity.type
_entity.pdbx_description
1 polymer ?
#
loop_
_entity_poly.entity_id
_entity_poly.type
_entity_poly.pdbx_seq_one_letter_code
_entity_poly.pdbx_strand_id
1 'polypeptide(L)'
;MISAISLLAWVSEKDVQRFYSEKHQSLMKTKVDDIEKEKWRKHSLYKLSKEELMSKCVEKKLDSTGNKVNMVRRLSLVYPSEELDDNPLLYDGDLMSVPGNIAGLNRLNVAQLREILRHHGILEDGVKEELVLRVGLLKGGREKAVFSRERISIIQAISFAEELFTVTKTLSTERVCRVREYSRCNESHYRTRDKPLLSIYQTRISSSAQNSECIKKEFEATLQPLKQAVKSEEEAATVAHKLGTDDKPYVNKQTSLPKEKNNTKGKSDKLSVRKSVRLASATGKTTDEFAKVKQLLTNIGTQVEVYWSDAELTGTNWESGWYLGEVQSYDEDEDIIHVMYEKEKTHLYSICIMAGLLEGIIRPVG
;
A
#
# COMPACT_ATOMS: atom_id res chain seq x y z
N MET A 1 1.36 -13.31 -3.74
CA MET A 1 2.28 -12.36 -4.41
C MET A 1 1.53 -11.17 -5.01
N ILE A 2 0.57 -11.37 -5.91
CA ILE A 2 -0.22 -10.26 -6.50
C ILE A 2 -0.89 -9.39 -5.43
N SER A 3 -1.58 -9.99 -4.46
CA SER A 3 -2.26 -9.29 -3.36
C SER A 3 -1.31 -8.45 -2.49
N ALA A 4 -0.08 -8.90 -2.30
CA ALA A 4 0.94 -8.15 -1.55
C ALA A 4 1.41 -6.93 -2.34
N ILE A 5 1.61 -7.09 -3.65
CA ILE A 5 2.05 -6.01 -4.54
C ILE A 5 0.94 -4.97 -4.71
N SER A 6 -0.30 -5.41 -4.88
CA SER A 6 -1.46 -4.50 -4.97
C SER A 6 -1.61 -3.66 -3.71
N LEU A 7 -1.40 -4.28 -2.54
CA LEU A 7 -1.44 -3.59 -1.24
C LEU A 7 -0.30 -2.58 -1.09
N LEU A 8 0.94 -2.94 -1.44
CA LEU A 8 2.10 -2.03 -1.36
C LEU A 8 2.01 -0.86 -2.34
N ALA A 9 1.45 -1.08 -3.54
CA ALA A 9 1.34 -0.07 -4.58
C ALA A 9 0.03 0.74 -4.51
N TRP A 10 -0.88 0.42 -3.57
CA TRP A 10 -2.20 1.04 -3.45
C TRP A 10 -3.01 0.99 -4.77
N VAL A 11 -3.09 -0.20 -5.37
CA VAL A 11 -3.84 -0.43 -6.62
C VAL A 11 -4.65 -1.71 -6.51
N SER A 12 -5.58 -1.94 -7.45
CA SER A 12 -6.33 -3.20 -7.47
C SER A 12 -5.46 -4.36 -7.96
N GLU A 13 -5.78 -5.59 -7.56
CA GLU A 13 -5.10 -6.79 -8.10
C GLU A 13 -5.23 -6.91 -9.62
N LYS A 14 -6.36 -6.42 -10.18
CA LYS A 14 -6.59 -6.39 -11.63
C LYS A 14 -5.60 -5.46 -12.33
N ASP A 15 -5.29 -4.32 -11.74
CA ASP A 15 -4.32 -3.37 -12.29
C ASP A 15 -2.90 -3.95 -12.27
N VAL A 16 -2.55 -4.67 -11.19
CA VAL A 16 -1.26 -5.39 -11.10
C VAL A 16 -1.14 -6.45 -12.20
N GLN A 17 -2.18 -7.29 -12.37
CA GLN A 17 -2.21 -8.31 -13.42
C GLN A 17 -2.12 -7.70 -14.82
N ARG A 18 -2.86 -6.62 -15.05
CA ARG A 18 -2.82 -5.87 -16.30
C ARG A 18 -1.42 -5.33 -16.58
N PHE A 19 -0.78 -4.70 -15.58
CA PHE A 19 0.57 -4.19 -15.70
C PHE A 19 1.57 -5.29 -16.10
N TYR A 20 1.55 -6.45 -15.43
CA TYR A 20 2.44 -7.56 -15.78
C TYR A 20 2.20 -8.08 -17.20
N SER A 21 0.94 -8.19 -17.62
CA SER A 21 0.57 -8.66 -18.95
C SER A 21 1.03 -7.68 -20.04
N GLU A 22 0.77 -6.38 -19.86
CA GLU A 22 1.20 -5.33 -20.77
C GLU A 22 2.73 -5.24 -20.84
N LYS A 23 3.42 -5.36 -19.70
CA LYS A 23 4.88 -5.39 -19.67
C LYS A 23 5.46 -6.61 -20.38
N HIS A 24 4.89 -7.79 -20.17
CA HIS A 24 5.32 -9.00 -20.86
C HIS A 24 5.15 -8.87 -22.39
N GLN A 25 4.00 -8.37 -22.85
CA GLN A 25 3.78 -8.09 -24.28
C GLN A 25 4.76 -7.06 -24.84
N SER A 26 5.03 -5.99 -24.08
CA SER A 26 6.01 -4.97 -24.45
C SER A 26 7.42 -5.55 -24.61
N LEU A 27 7.85 -6.44 -23.72
CA LEU A 27 9.15 -7.13 -23.82
C LEU A 27 9.22 -8.04 -25.05
N MET A 28 8.14 -8.78 -25.34
CA MET A 28 8.08 -9.63 -26.54
C MET A 28 8.14 -8.81 -27.83
N LYS A 29 7.42 -7.69 -27.88
CA LYS A 29 7.50 -6.75 -29.00
C LYS A 29 8.91 -6.17 -29.16
N THR A 30 9.52 -5.78 -28.04
CA THR A 30 10.89 -5.26 -28.02
C THR A 30 11.89 -6.27 -28.55
N LYS A 31 11.74 -7.56 -28.21
CA LYS A 31 12.56 -8.65 -28.75
C LYS A 31 12.47 -8.73 -30.28
N VAL A 32 11.25 -8.71 -30.83
CA VAL A 32 11.03 -8.75 -32.29
C VAL A 32 11.64 -7.52 -32.95
N ASP A 33 11.41 -6.32 -32.39
CA ASP A 33 11.97 -5.07 -32.90
C ASP A 33 13.51 -5.07 -32.88
N ASP A 34 14.13 -5.67 -31.87
CA ASP A 34 15.58 -5.77 -31.72
C ASP A 34 16.19 -6.72 -32.77
N ILE A 35 15.56 -7.88 -33.02
CA ILE A 35 15.94 -8.82 -34.09
C ILE A 35 15.81 -8.16 -35.47
N GLU A 36 14.68 -7.49 -35.72
CA GLU A 36 14.43 -6.81 -36.99
C GLU A 36 15.46 -5.71 -37.24
N LYS A 37 15.79 -4.89 -36.23
CA LYS A 37 16.82 -3.85 -36.37
C LYS A 37 18.19 -4.45 -36.66
N GLU A 38 18.55 -5.56 -36.03
CA GLU A 38 19.85 -6.21 -36.25
C GLU A 38 19.94 -6.82 -37.65
N LYS A 39 18.85 -7.38 -38.17
CA LYS A 39 18.76 -7.88 -39.56
C LYS A 39 19.16 -6.78 -40.54
N TRP A 40 18.57 -5.59 -40.39
CA TRP A 40 18.86 -4.45 -41.27
C TRP A 40 20.25 -3.85 -41.07
N ARG A 41 20.87 -3.98 -39.88
CA ARG A 41 22.25 -3.56 -39.64
C ARG A 41 23.27 -4.41 -40.40
N LYS A 42 22.95 -5.68 -40.66
CA LYS A 42 23.79 -6.61 -41.42
C LYS A 42 23.69 -6.43 -42.94
N HIS A 43 22.66 -5.74 -43.43
CA HIS A 43 22.49 -5.45 -44.87
C HIS A 43 23.63 -4.59 -45.41
N SER A 44 24.10 -4.88 -46.63
CA SER A 44 25.13 -4.07 -47.31
C SER A 44 24.83 -2.57 -47.37
N LEU A 45 23.57 -2.16 -47.55
CA LEU A 45 23.15 -0.76 -47.59
C LEU A 45 23.42 -0.04 -46.26
N TYR A 46 23.49 -0.76 -45.13
CA TYR A 46 23.81 -0.16 -43.84
C TYR A 46 25.28 0.30 -43.75
N LYS A 47 26.15 -0.08 -44.70
CA LYS A 47 27.54 0.43 -44.77
C LYS A 47 27.61 1.87 -45.30
N LEU A 48 26.62 2.31 -46.08
CA LEU A 48 26.57 3.65 -46.68
C LEU A 48 26.37 4.75 -45.62
N SER A 49 26.78 5.97 -45.92
CA SER A 49 26.51 7.13 -45.05
C SER A 49 25.01 7.42 -44.98
N LYS A 50 24.58 8.20 -43.97
CA LYS A 50 23.16 8.57 -43.86
C LYS A 50 22.74 9.45 -45.05
N GLU A 51 23.64 10.32 -45.49
CA GLU A 51 23.47 11.22 -46.63
C GLU A 51 23.28 10.45 -47.93
N GLU A 52 24.11 9.43 -48.18
CA GLU A 52 23.99 8.56 -49.36
C GLU A 52 22.67 7.80 -49.38
N LEU A 53 22.22 7.31 -48.22
CA LEU A 53 20.92 6.63 -48.09
C LEU A 53 19.76 7.59 -48.34
N MET A 54 19.85 8.83 -47.86
CA MET A 54 18.85 9.87 -48.15
C MET A 54 18.76 10.14 -49.65
N SER A 55 19.89 10.33 -50.32
CA SER A 55 19.93 10.55 -51.78
C SER A 55 19.30 9.39 -52.54
N LYS A 56 19.64 8.14 -52.18
CA LYS A 56 19.04 6.93 -52.78
C LYS A 56 17.53 6.83 -52.54
N CYS A 57 17.04 7.22 -51.35
CA CYS A 57 15.60 7.26 -51.08
C CYS A 57 14.89 8.29 -51.97
N VAL A 58 15.44 9.51 -52.07
CA VAL A 58 14.87 10.58 -52.89
C VAL A 58 14.84 10.18 -54.37
N GLU A 59 15.93 9.61 -54.89
CA GLU A 59 16.02 9.09 -56.26
C GLU A 59 14.90 8.08 -56.56
N LYS A 60 14.56 7.23 -55.59
CA LYS A 60 13.49 6.23 -55.70
C LYS A 60 12.12 6.70 -55.22
N LYS A 61 11.94 8.00 -54.96
CA LYS A 61 10.69 8.59 -54.47
C LYS A 61 10.18 7.93 -53.17
N LEU A 62 11.10 7.48 -52.32
CA LEU A 62 10.81 6.94 -50.99
C LEU A 62 10.96 8.04 -49.93
N ASP A 63 10.26 7.86 -48.81
CA ASP A 63 10.44 8.72 -47.63
C ASP A 63 11.90 8.64 -47.13
N SER A 64 12.58 9.79 -47.15
CA SER A 64 13.97 9.96 -46.72
C SER A 64 14.11 10.41 -45.26
N THR A 65 13.03 10.36 -44.46
CA THR A 65 13.08 10.73 -43.04
C THR A 65 13.32 9.51 -42.13
N GLY A 66 13.87 9.76 -40.94
CA GLY A 66 14.05 8.74 -39.89
C GLY A 66 15.50 8.29 -39.66
N ASN A 67 15.63 7.15 -38.97
CA ASN A 67 16.92 6.55 -38.66
C ASN A 67 17.46 5.74 -39.85
N LYS A 68 18.75 5.43 -39.79
CA LYS A 68 19.47 4.69 -40.84
C LYS A 68 18.86 3.31 -41.14
N VAL A 69 18.41 2.61 -40.10
CA VAL A 69 17.77 1.28 -40.22
C VAL A 69 16.48 1.35 -41.04
N ASN A 70 15.64 2.35 -40.80
CA ASN A 70 14.37 2.52 -41.51
C ASN A 70 14.59 2.83 -43.00
N MET A 71 15.62 3.62 -43.32
CA MET A 71 15.99 3.89 -44.71
C MET A 71 16.43 2.62 -45.44
N VAL A 72 17.30 1.83 -44.79
CA VAL A 72 17.77 0.54 -45.32
C VAL A 72 16.62 -0.43 -45.56
N ARG A 73 15.68 -0.54 -44.59
CA ARG A 73 14.47 -1.34 -44.73
C ARG A 73 13.60 -0.93 -45.92
N ARG A 74 13.44 0.38 -46.18
CA ARG A 74 12.64 0.86 -47.32
C ARG A 74 13.33 0.59 -48.64
N LEU A 75 14.64 0.82 -48.70
CA LEU A 75 15.44 0.61 -49.90
C LEU A 75 15.56 -0.88 -50.25
N SER A 76 15.63 -1.77 -49.27
CA SER A 76 15.72 -3.23 -49.49
C SER A 76 14.46 -3.81 -50.15
N LEU A 77 13.29 -3.19 -49.95
CA LEU A 77 12.06 -3.57 -50.65
C LEU A 77 12.11 -3.25 -52.15
N VAL A 78 12.89 -2.24 -52.55
CA VAL A 78 13.09 -1.82 -53.95
C VAL A 78 14.26 -2.55 -54.59
N TYR A 79 15.26 -2.94 -53.78
CA TYR A 79 16.42 -3.73 -54.19
C TYR A 79 16.44 -5.08 -53.45
N PRO A 80 15.49 -6.00 -53.72
CA PRO A 80 15.50 -7.33 -53.13
C PRO A 80 16.60 -8.17 -53.81
N SER A 81 17.84 -7.99 -53.37
CA SER A 81 18.99 -8.76 -53.88
C SER A 81 19.74 -9.52 -52.79
N GLU A 82 19.49 -9.23 -51.51
CA GLU A 82 20.15 -9.89 -50.38
C GLU A 82 19.14 -10.71 -49.57
N GLU A 83 19.29 -12.04 -49.59
CA GLU A 83 18.69 -12.91 -48.60
C GLU A 83 19.42 -12.70 -47.28
N LEU A 84 18.74 -12.05 -46.33
CA LEU A 84 19.24 -11.85 -44.98
C LEU A 84 18.64 -12.89 -44.06
N ASP A 85 19.43 -13.35 -43.09
CA ASP A 85 18.95 -14.18 -41.99
C ASP A 85 17.78 -13.51 -41.27
N ASP A 86 16.65 -14.20 -41.21
CA ASP A 86 15.43 -13.73 -40.55
C ASP A 86 15.57 -13.67 -39.03
N ASN A 87 16.53 -14.40 -38.46
CA ASN A 87 16.78 -14.42 -37.03
C ASN A 87 18.27 -14.29 -36.71
N PRO A 88 18.88 -13.11 -36.95
CA PRO A 88 20.28 -12.87 -36.68
C PRO A 88 20.65 -13.24 -35.25
N LEU A 89 21.61 -14.16 -35.11
CA LEU A 89 22.17 -14.51 -33.79
C LEU A 89 22.84 -13.26 -33.18
N LEU A 90 22.21 -12.72 -32.14
CA LEU A 90 22.65 -11.53 -31.39
C LEU A 90 23.65 -11.88 -30.29
N TYR A 91 23.60 -13.13 -29.80
CA TYR A 91 24.44 -13.67 -28.75
C TYR A 91 24.61 -15.18 -28.97
N ASP A 92 25.83 -15.68 -28.76
CA ASP A 92 26.21 -17.08 -28.99
C ASP A 92 25.94 -18.01 -27.80
N GLY A 93 25.51 -17.46 -26.67
CA GLY A 93 25.28 -18.21 -25.43
C GLY A 93 26.54 -18.38 -24.57
N ASP A 94 27.71 -17.96 -25.05
CA ASP A 94 28.96 -18.07 -24.30
C ASP A 94 29.26 -16.78 -23.55
N LEU A 95 29.36 -16.83 -22.22
CA LEU A 95 29.73 -15.65 -21.44
C LEU A 95 31.18 -15.23 -21.70
N MET A 96 32.04 -16.08 -22.23
CA MET A 96 33.44 -15.75 -22.55
C MET A 96 33.57 -14.80 -23.75
N SER A 97 32.59 -14.80 -24.66
CA SER A 97 32.52 -13.84 -25.78
C SER A 97 32.15 -12.42 -25.31
N VAL A 98 31.56 -12.30 -24.12
CA VAL A 98 31.11 -11.02 -23.54
C VAL A 98 32.28 -10.26 -22.90
N PRO A 99 32.48 -8.97 -23.22
CA PRO A 99 33.52 -8.15 -22.61
C PRO A 99 33.42 -8.09 -21.08
N GLY A 100 34.53 -8.29 -20.37
CA GLY A 100 34.58 -8.25 -18.90
C GLY A 100 34.70 -6.84 -18.29
N ASN A 101 34.87 -5.79 -19.11
CA ASN A 101 35.04 -4.41 -18.63
C ASN A 101 33.93 -3.48 -19.13
N ILE A 102 33.66 -2.42 -18.37
CA ILE A 102 32.58 -1.46 -18.63
C ILE A 102 32.75 -0.78 -20.00
N ALA A 103 33.98 -0.47 -20.42
CA ALA A 103 34.24 0.16 -21.71
C ALA A 103 33.87 -0.75 -22.89
N GLY A 104 34.14 -2.06 -22.79
CA GLY A 104 33.76 -3.06 -23.77
C GLY A 104 32.26 -3.30 -23.79
N LEU A 105 31.63 -3.40 -22.62
CA LEU A 105 30.17 -3.54 -22.51
C LEU A 105 29.42 -2.34 -23.11
N ASN A 106 29.94 -1.13 -22.94
CA ASN A 106 29.36 0.08 -23.54
C ASN A 106 29.42 0.10 -25.08
N ARG A 107 30.31 -0.68 -25.71
CA ARG A 107 30.37 -0.82 -27.17
C ARG A 107 29.28 -1.74 -27.71
N LEU A 108 28.75 -2.63 -26.88
CA LEU A 108 27.62 -3.48 -27.26
C LEU A 108 26.38 -2.62 -27.49
N ASN A 109 25.57 -3.03 -28.46
CA ASN A 109 24.30 -2.40 -28.72
C ASN A 109 23.25 -2.87 -27.69
N VAL A 110 22.16 -2.10 -27.53
CA VAL A 110 21.12 -2.41 -26.54
C VAL A 110 20.45 -3.77 -26.80
N ALA A 111 20.26 -4.14 -28.08
CA ALA A 111 19.66 -5.42 -28.45
C ALA A 111 20.53 -6.61 -27.99
N GLN A 112 21.86 -6.52 -28.17
CA GLN A 112 22.82 -7.52 -27.69
C GLN A 112 22.81 -7.62 -26.17
N LEU A 113 22.83 -6.49 -25.46
CA LEU A 113 22.78 -6.48 -24.00
C LEU A 113 21.49 -7.16 -23.48
N ARG A 114 20.34 -6.86 -24.10
CA ARG A 114 19.06 -7.49 -23.75
C ARG A 114 19.04 -8.99 -24.07
N GLU A 115 19.59 -9.41 -25.21
CA GLU A 115 19.65 -10.82 -25.58
C GLU A 115 20.52 -11.63 -24.60
N ILE A 116 21.67 -11.07 -24.19
CA ILE A 116 22.52 -11.69 -23.16
C ILE A 116 21.71 -11.89 -21.87
N LEU A 117 21.07 -10.84 -21.34
CA LEU A 117 20.31 -10.95 -20.09
C LEU A 117 19.15 -11.95 -20.20
N ARG A 118 18.42 -11.92 -21.32
CA ARG A 118 17.31 -12.83 -21.61
C ARG A 118 17.76 -14.29 -21.64
N HIS A 119 18.88 -14.58 -22.29
CA HIS A 119 19.43 -15.93 -22.37
C HIS A 119 19.78 -16.51 -20.99
N HIS A 120 20.21 -15.65 -20.07
CA HIS A 120 20.57 -16.01 -18.70
C HIS A 120 19.43 -15.80 -17.68
N GLY A 121 18.19 -15.57 -18.15
CA GLY A 121 17.01 -15.45 -17.27
C GLY A 121 16.97 -14.20 -16.39
N ILE A 122 17.68 -13.14 -16.79
CA ILE A 122 17.70 -11.85 -16.09
C ILE A 122 16.80 -10.86 -16.85
N LEU A 123 16.01 -10.08 -16.11
CA LEU A 123 15.10 -9.09 -16.69
C LEU A 123 15.86 -8.07 -17.55
N GLU A 124 15.42 -7.93 -18.81
CA GLU A 124 16.05 -7.10 -19.84
C GLU A 124 15.43 -5.69 -20.00
N ASP A 125 14.61 -5.26 -19.05
CA ASP A 125 13.96 -3.93 -19.05
C ASP A 125 14.88 -2.86 -18.44
N GLY A 126 14.91 -1.65 -19.01
CA GLY A 126 15.68 -0.53 -18.46
C GLY A 126 16.51 0.24 -19.49
N VAL A 127 17.28 1.21 -18.99
CA VAL A 127 18.18 2.06 -19.79
C VAL A 127 19.50 1.35 -20.08
N LYS A 128 20.27 1.84 -21.06
CA LYS A 128 21.51 1.19 -21.50
C LYS A 128 22.49 0.99 -20.35
N GLU A 129 22.63 1.98 -19.47
CA GLU A 129 23.51 1.97 -18.32
C GLU A 129 23.13 0.86 -17.33
N GLU A 130 21.84 0.69 -17.07
CA GLU A 130 21.34 -0.40 -16.22
C GLU A 130 21.67 -1.75 -16.86
N LEU A 131 21.37 -1.94 -18.14
CA LEU A 131 21.68 -3.19 -18.85
C LEU A 131 23.18 -3.53 -18.81
N VAL A 132 24.05 -2.53 -19.02
CA VAL A 132 25.51 -2.69 -18.91
C VAL A 132 25.92 -3.15 -17.51
N LEU A 133 25.35 -2.55 -16.45
CA LEU A 133 25.64 -2.96 -15.07
C LEU A 133 25.20 -4.39 -14.81
N ARG A 134 24.00 -4.79 -15.27
CA ARG A 134 23.49 -6.16 -15.08
C ARG A 134 24.34 -7.19 -15.81
N VAL A 135 24.72 -6.91 -17.06
CA VAL A 135 25.61 -7.79 -17.84
C VAL A 135 27.00 -7.86 -17.18
N GLY A 136 27.51 -6.76 -16.65
CA GLY A 136 28.79 -6.74 -15.93
C GLY A 136 28.76 -7.58 -14.65
N LEU A 137 27.66 -7.53 -13.88
CA LEU A 137 27.46 -8.38 -12.70
C LEU A 137 27.34 -9.85 -13.08
N LEU A 138 26.56 -10.18 -14.11
CA LEU A 138 26.44 -11.53 -14.67
C LEU A 138 27.80 -12.08 -15.09
N LYS A 139 28.57 -11.31 -15.88
CA LYS A 139 29.90 -11.72 -16.34
C LYS A 139 30.88 -11.93 -15.18
N GLY A 140 30.72 -11.17 -14.10
CA GLY A 140 31.48 -11.31 -12.87
C GLY A 140 31.00 -12.42 -11.93
N GLY A 141 30.04 -13.27 -12.32
CA GLY A 141 29.48 -14.34 -11.46
C GLY A 141 28.69 -13.81 -10.26
N ARG A 142 28.15 -12.59 -10.37
CA ARG A 142 27.38 -11.89 -9.32
C ARG A 142 25.95 -11.62 -9.79
N GLU A 143 25.38 -12.51 -10.60
CA GLU A 143 24.03 -12.38 -11.15
C GLU A 143 22.95 -12.26 -10.06
N LYS A 144 23.16 -12.88 -8.89
CA LYS A 144 22.24 -12.76 -7.75
C LYS A 144 22.17 -11.33 -7.21
N ALA A 145 23.21 -10.51 -7.37
CA ALA A 145 23.26 -9.13 -6.88
C ALA A 145 22.56 -8.12 -7.81
N VAL A 146 22.13 -8.55 -9.01
CA VAL A 146 21.59 -7.66 -10.05
C VAL A 146 20.43 -6.80 -9.60
N PHE A 147 19.55 -7.33 -8.73
CA PHE A 147 18.38 -6.63 -8.20
C PHE A 147 18.44 -6.41 -6.68
N SER A 148 19.64 -6.37 -6.09
CA SER A 148 19.79 -6.23 -4.62
C SER A 148 19.20 -4.92 -4.11
N ARG A 149 19.43 -3.82 -4.84
CA ARG A 149 18.86 -2.51 -4.49
C ARG A 149 17.32 -2.56 -4.47
N GLU A 150 16.72 -3.13 -5.50
CA GLU A 150 15.27 -3.25 -5.66
C GLU A 150 14.66 -4.14 -4.57
N ARG A 151 15.28 -5.28 -4.27
CA ARG A 151 14.86 -6.17 -3.19
C ARG A 151 14.91 -5.48 -1.83
N ILE A 152 15.99 -4.75 -1.53
CA ILE A 152 16.10 -3.96 -0.30
C ILE A 152 15.00 -2.90 -0.23
N SER A 153 14.72 -2.20 -1.34
CA SER A 153 13.64 -1.21 -1.39
C SER A 153 12.26 -1.84 -1.16
N ILE A 154 12.00 -3.06 -1.64
CA ILE A 154 10.74 -3.78 -1.37
C ILE A 154 10.64 -4.15 0.12
N ILE A 155 11.72 -4.63 0.74
CA ILE A 155 11.75 -4.94 2.19
C ILE A 155 11.49 -3.68 3.02
N GLN A 156 12.08 -2.55 2.62
CA GLN A 156 11.84 -1.25 3.28
C GLN A 156 10.39 -0.80 3.11
N ALA A 157 9.80 -0.93 1.92
CA ALA A 157 8.41 -0.59 1.67
C ALA A 157 7.44 -1.44 2.52
N ILE A 158 7.72 -2.74 2.67
CA ILE A 158 6.96 -3.63 3.56
C ILE A 158 7.06 -3.17 5.02
N SER A 159 8.27 -2.86 5.48
CA SER A 159 8.50 -2.42 6.86
C SER A 159 7.77 -1.10 7.14
N PHE A 160 7.83 -0.16 6.20
CA PHE A 160 7.10 1.10 6.27
C PHE A 160 5.58 0.89 6.30
N ALA A 161 5.06 -0.04 5.49
CA ALA A 161 3.63 -0.36 5.48
C ALA A 161 3.15 -0.98 6.82
N GLU A 162 3.96 -1.87 7.43
CA GLU A 162 3.71 -2.44 8.76
C GLU A 162 3.72 -1.35 9.86
N GLU A 163 4.67 -0.42 9.80
CA GLU A 163 4.76 0.74 10.71
C GLU A 163 3.57 1.68 10.55
N LEU A 164 3.22 2.03 9.31
CA LEU A 164 2.09 2.91 9.01
C LEU A 164 0.77 2.31 9.48
N PHE A 165 0.58 0.99 9.35
CA PHE A 165 -0.59 0.31 9.90
C PHE A 165 -0.63 0.42 11.43
N THR A 166 0.52 0.25 12.09
CA THR A 166 0.63 0.37 13.55
C THR A 166 0.34 1.79 14.03
N VAL A 167 0.90 2.82 13.38
CA VAL A 167 0.65 4.24 13.69
C VAL A 167 -0.80 4.62 13.42
N THR A 168 -1.40 4.13 12.34
CA THR A 168 -2.82 4.39 12.05
C THR A 168 -3.71 3.80 13.14
N LYS A 169 -3.37 2.60 13.65
CA LYS A 169 -4.04 2.00 14.80
C LYS A 169 -3.84 2.84 16.08
N THR A 170 -2.63 3.32 16.35
CA THR A 170 -2.40 4.15 17.55
C THR A 170 -3.16 5.45 17.47
N LEU A 171 -3.18 6.14 16.32
CA LEU A 171 -3.93 7.38 16.13
C LEU A 171 -5.45 7.19 16.21
N SER A 172 -5.97 6.05 15.73
CA SER A 172 -7.39 5.72 15.91
C SER A 172 -7.73 5.39 17.37
N THR A 173 -6.77 4.87 18.15
CA THR A 173 -6.92 4.63 19.60
C THR A 173 -6.60 5.85 20.48
N GLU A 174 -5.75 6.78 20.04
CA GLU A 174 -5.35 8.01 20.76
C GLU A 174 -6.39 9.13 20.62
N ARG A 175 -7.24 9.09 19.58
CA ARG A 175 -8.56 9.70 19.67
C ARG A 175 -9.36 8.88 20.67
N VAL A 176 -9.37 9.29 21.95
CA VAL A 176 -10.12 8.60 23.00
C VAL A 176 -11.62 8.67 22.67
N CYS A 177 -12.10 7.72 21.88
CA CYS A 177 -13.53 7.49 21.68
C CYS A 177 -14.06 6.88 22.98
N ARG A 178 -14.49 7.74 23.91
CA ARG A 178 -15.28 7.28 25.06
C ARG A 178 -16.67 6.93 24.52
N VAL A 179 -16.96 5.63 24.47
CA VAL A 179 -18.31 5.13 24.18
C VAL A 179 -19.13 5.30 25.45
N ARG A 180 -20.25 6.01 25.36
CA ARG A 180 -21.16 6.20 26.49
C ARG A 180 -21.92 4.90 26.76
N GLU A 181 -21.87 4.41 28.00
CA GLU A 181 -22.71 3.30 28.44
C GLU A 181 -24.12 3.80 28.80
N TYR A 182 -25.12 3.34 28.07
CA TYR A 182 -26.52 3.70 28.32
C TYR A 182 -27.08 2.86 29.47
N SER A 183 -27.66 3.53 30.46
CA SER A 183 -28.14 2.92 31.72
C SER A 183 -29.25 1.86 31.55
N ARG A 184 -29.88 1.77 30.38
CA ARG A 184 -30.84 0.69 30.07
C ARG A 184 -30.22 -0.65 29.68
N CYS A 185 -28.91 -0.76 29.42
CA CYS A 185 -28.24 -2.02 29.04
C CYS A 185 -28.09 -3.06 30.17
N ASN A 186 -28.66 -2.85 31.37
CA ASN A 186 -28.77 -3.89 32.39
C ASN A 186 -30.07 -4.69 32.18
N GLU A 187 -29.94 -6.00 31.91
CA GLU A 187 -30.96 -6.99 31.50
C GLU A 187 -32.32 -7.00 32.26
N SER A 188 -32.44 -6.27 33.38
CA SER A 188 -33.56 -6.38 34.31
C SER A 188 -34.83 -5.57 33.97
N HIS A 189 -34.85 -4.73 32.93
CA HIS A 189 -35.96 -3.80 32.68
C HIS A 189 -36.60 -3.84 31.27
N TYR A 190 -36.32 -4.86 30.46
CA TYR A 190 -36.90 -4.95 29.12
C TYR A 190 -38.26 -5.65 29.10
N ARG A 191 -39.26 -5.00 28.45
CA ARG A 191 -40.43 -5.71 27.93
C ARG A 191 -39.99 -6.60 26.76
N THR A 192 -40.67 -7.72 26.59
CA THR A 192 -40.30 -8.88 25.75
C THR A 192 -40.03 -8.59 24.26
N ARG A 193 -40.23 -7.36 23.76
CA ARG A 193 -39.98 -6.95 22.36
C ARG A 193 -38.58 -6.37 22.10
N ASP A 194 -37.83 -5.94 23.13
CA ASP A 194 -36.60 -5.15 22.96
C ASP A 194 -35.30 -5.92 23.24
N LYS A 195 -35.39 -7.15 23.77
CA LYS A 195 -34.26 -8.06 24.00
C LYS A 195 -33.47 -8.48 22.74
N PRO A 196 -34.07 -8.63 21.54
CA PRO A 196 -33.32 -9.03 20.35
C PRO A 196 -32.27 -8.00 19.92
N LEU A 197 -32.57 -6.71 20.06
CA LEU A 197 -31.68 -5.62 19.61
C LEU A 197 -30.39 -5.57 20.44
N LEU A 198 -30.47 -5.75 21.76
CA LEU A 198 -29.32 -5.78 22.67
C LEU A 198 -28.31 -6.90 22.35
N SER A 199 -28.81 -8.10 22.03
CA SER A 199 -27.97 -9.23 21.62
C SER A 199 -27.22 -8.95 20.32
N ILE A 200 -27.81 -8.16 19.42
CA ILE A 200 -27.17 -7.71 18.18
C ILE A 200 -26.04 -6.71 18.50
N TYR A 201 -26.24 -5.80 19.45
CA TYR A 201 -25.24 -4.78 19.81
C TYR A 201 -24.03 -5.31 20.59
N GLN A 202 -24.21 -6.19 21.58
CA GLN A 202 -23.08 -6.83 22.29
C GLN A 202 -22.24 -7.74 21.37
N THR A 203 -22.90 -8.36 20.38
CA THR A 203 -22.22 -9.10 19.31
C THR A 203 -21.39 -8.16 18.42
N ARG A 204 -21.90 -6.95 18.11
CA ARG A 204 -21.22 -5.97 17.25
C ARG A 204 -20.00 -5.30 17.88
N ILE A 205 -20.06 -4.92 19.16
CA ILE A 205 -18.90 -4.31 19.85
C ILE A 205 -17.77 -5.32 20.04
N SER A 206 -18.10 -6.58 20.36
CA SER A 206 -17.14 -7.68 20.39
C SER A 206 -16.55 -7.96 19.00
N SER A 207 -17.34 -7.75 17.94
CA SER A 207 -16.88 -7.91 16.56
C SER A 207 -15.95 -6.78 16.08
N SER A 208 -16.05 -5.52 16.55
CA SER A 208 -15.19 -4.43 16.04
C SER A 208 -13.74 -4.52 16.54
N ALA A 209 -13.53 -4.87 17.81
CA ALA A 209 -12.20 -5.12 18.37
C ALA A 209 -11.57 -6.41 17.81
N GLN A 210 -12.38 -7.46 17.60
CA GLN A 210 -11.93 -8.67 16.90
C GLN A 210 -11.63 -8.41 15.42
N ASN A 211 -12.38 -7.52 14.75
CA ASN A 211 -12.15 -7.12 13.37
C ASN A 211 -10.81 -6.38 13.22
N SER A 212 -10.43 -5.47 14.13
CA SER A 212 -9.13 -4.77 14.05
C SER A 212 -7.93 -5.72 14.18
N GLU A 213 -8.00 -6.68 15.11
CA GLU A 213 -6.97 -7.71 15.28
C GLU A 213 -6.92 -8.68 14.09
N CYS A 214 -8.08 -9.02 13.52
CA CYS A 214 -8.23 -9.86 12.34
C CYS A 214 -7.65 -9.19 11.09
N ILE A 215 -7.95 -7.90 10.87
CA ILE A 215 -7.43 -7.11 9.75
C ILE A 215 -5.90 -7.00 9.83
N LYS A 216 -5.34 -6.81 11.04
CA LYS A 216 -3.88 -6.80 11.21
C LYS A 216 -3.26 -8.14 10.79
N LYS A 217 -3.84 -9.25 11.25
CA LYS A 217 -3.36 -10.59 10.91
C LYS A 217 -3.48 -10.87 9.41
N GLU A 218 -4.55 -10.40 8.78
CA GLU A 218 -4.75 -10.53 7.32
C GLU A 218 -3.76 -9.67 6.52
N PHE A 219 -3.52 -8.43 6.96
CA PHE A 219 -2.52 -7.53 6.39
C PHE A 219 -1.11 -8.14 6.47
N GLU A 220 -0.71 -8.59 7.66
CA GLU A 220 0.59 -9.24 7.86
C GLU A 220 0.67 -10.53 7.04
N ALA A 221 -0.35 -11.40 7.09
CA ALA A 221 -0.40 -12.64 6.33
C ALA A 221 -0.30 -12.41 4.81
N THR A 222 -0.80 -11.30 4.31
CA THR A 222 -0.69 -10.93 2.89
C THR A 222 0.73 -10.54 2.51
N LEU A 223 1.44 -9.80 3.37
CA LEU A 223 2.81 -9.32 3.11
C LEU A 223 3.92 -10.34 3.44
N GLN A 224 3.70 -11.23 4.42
CA GLN A 224 4.70 -12.21 4.87
C GLN A 224 5.30 -13.07 3.73
N PRO A 225 4.51 -13.64 2.80
CA PRO A 225 5.06 -14.44 1.71
C PRO A 225 6.02 -13.65 0.81
N LEU A 226 5.67 -12.39 0.50
CA LEU A 226 6.52 -11.51 -0.30
C LEU A 226 7.80 -11.15 0.47
N LYS A 227 7.67 -10.81 1.75
CA LYS A 227 8.81 -10.50 2.63
C LYS A 227 9.80 -11.66 2.70
N GLN A 228 9.31 -12.88 2.92
CA GLN A 228 10.14 -14.08 3.02
C GLN A 228 10.82 -14.42 1.69
N ALA A 229 10.09 -14.36 0.57
CA ALA A 229 10.64 -14.61 -0.75
C ALA A 229 11.79 -13.64 -1.07
N VAL A 230 11.54 -12.33 -0.96
CA VAL A 230 12.53 -11.28 -1.26
C VAL A 230 13.75 -11.38 -0.33
N LYS A 231 13.53 -11.65 0.96
CA LYS A 231 14.61 -11.81 1.93
C LYS A 231 15.48 -13.03 1.62
N SER A 232 14.87 -14.17 1.26
CA SER A 232 15.62 -15.38 0.91
C SER A 232 16.50 -15.20 -0.33
N GLU A 233 16.03 -14.46 -1.33
CA GLU A 233 16.82 -14.12 -2.52
C GLU A 233 17.97 -13.17 -2.20
N GLU A 234 17.74 -12.18 -1.32
CA GLU A 234 18.79 -11.25 -0.91
C GLU A 234 19.85 -11.93 -0.02
N GLU A 235 19.44 -12.82 0.87
CA GLU A 235 20.35 -13.66 1.64
C GLU A 235 21.19 -14.55 0.72
N ALA A 236 20.59 -15.15 -0.31
CA ALA A 236 21.33 -15.91 -1.31
C ALA A 236 22.33 -15.04 -2.10
N ALA A 237 22.01 -13.78 -2.39
CA ALA A 237 22.91 -12.83 -3.05
C ALA A 237 24.08 -12.42 -2.15
N THR A 238 23.82 -12.14 -0.86
CA THR A 238 24.87 -11.76 0.10
C THR A 238 25.80 -12.92 0.44
N VAL A 239 25.29 -14.15 0.53
CA VAL A 239 26.12 -15.36 0.72
C VAL A 239 27.02 -15.58 -0.50
N ALA A 240 26.49 -15.45 -1.72
CA ALA A 240 27.29 -15.54 -2.94
C ALA A 240 28.39 -14.46 -2.99
N HIS A 241 28.09 -13.24 -2.52
CA HIS A 241 29.10 -12.19 -2.39
C HIS A 241 30.19 -12.54 -1.37
N LYS A 242 29.83 -13.08 -0.20
CA LYS A 242 30.79 -13.46 0.86
C LYS A 242 31.69 -14.62 0.46
N LEU A 243 31.18 -15.58 -0.31
CA LEU A 243 31.97 -16.70 -0.83
C LEU A 243 32.87 -16.29 -2.01
N GLY A 244 32.58 -15.15 -2.66
CA GLY A 244 33.40 -14.57 -3.73
C GLY A 244 34.41 -13.52 -3.27
N THR A 245 34.46 -13.19 -1.97
CA THR A 245 35.38 -12.18 -1.42
C THR A 245 36.19 -12.75 -0.26
N ASP A 246 37.41 -13.19 -0.55
CA ASP A 246 38.46 -13.39 0.44
C ASP A 246 39.13 -12.04 0.80
N ASP A 247 38.31 -11.00 1.05
CA ASP A 247 38.79 -9.68 1.46
C ASP A 247 37.92 -9.03 2.54
N LYS A 248 38.51 -9.06 3.75
CA LYS A 248 38.30 -8.37 5.05
C LYS A 248 36.95 -7.70 5.39
N PRO A 249 36.36 -8.01 6.57
CA PRO A 249 35.09 -7.44 7.01
C PRO A 249 35.24 -6.04 7.65
N TYR A 250 34.38 -5.12 7.25
CA TYR A 250 34.13 -3.87 7.96
C TYR A 250 33.19 -4.13 9.14
N VAL A 251 33.68 -3.88 10.35
CA VAL A 251 32.99 -4.15 11.63
C VAL A 251 31.97 -3.04 11.91
N ASN A 252 30.71 -3.40 12.12
CA ASN A 252 29.71 -2.50 12.70
C ASN A 252 29.39 -2.94 14.14
N LYS A 253 29.75 -2.10 15.11
CA LYS A 253 29.48 -2.27 16.54
C LYS A 253 28.00 -2.01 16.82
N GLN A 254 27.32 -3.02 17.37
CA GLN A 254 26.05 -2.85 18.07
C GLN A 254 26.30 -2.19 19.42
N THR A 255 25.60 -1.11 19.72
CA THR A 255 25.49 -0.55 21.06
C THR A 255 24.12 -0.91 21.65
N SER A 256 24.20 -1.63 22.75
CA SER A 256 23.14 -2.15 23.61
C SER A 256 22.34 -1.06 24.34
N LEU A 257 21.03 -1.27 24.45
CA LEU A 257 20.14 -0.60 25.41
C LEU A 257 20.26 -1.24 26.81
N PRO A 258 20.19 -0.47 27.92
CA PRO A 258 20.05 -1.01 29.27
C PRO A 258 18.59 -1.14 29.74
N LYS A 259 18.35 -2.17 30.56
CA LYS A 259 17.13 -2.43 31.36
C LYS A 259 17.35 -1.92 32.80
N GLU A 260 16.28 -1.49 33.48
CA GLU A 260 15.98 -1.65 34.94
C GLU A 260 14.58 -1.05 35.21
N LYS A 261 13.54 -1.72 35.75
CA LYS A 261 13.23 -2.39 37.04
C LYS A 261 12.53 -1.49 38.10
N ASN A 262 11.31 -1.93 38.46
CA ASN A 262 10.66 -1.95 39.80
C ASN A 262 10.21 -0.57 40.39
N ASN A 263 9.19 -0.38 41.24
CA ASN A 263 8.50 -1.25 42.21
C ASN A 263 7.26 -0.54 42.85
N THR A 264 6.34 -1.31 43.49
CA THR A 264 5.51 -1.02 44.72
C THR A 264 4.38 0.04 44.70
N LYS A 265 3.28 0.02 45.49
CA LYS A 265 2.44 -0.96 46.26
C LYS A 265 1.33 -0.15 46.98
N GLY A 266 0.11 -0.71 47.13
CA GLY A 266 -0.89 -0.40 48.19
C GLY A 266 -1.83 0.80 47.94
N LYS A 267 -3.07 0.90 48.48
CA LYS A 267 -3.88 0.08 49.41
C LYS A 267 -5.30 0.73 49.51
N SER A 268 -6.37 -0.07 49.64
CA SER A 268 -7.63 0.08 50.45
C SER A 268 -8.26 1.49 50.68
N ASP A 269 -9.58 1.75 50.73
CA ASP A 269 -10.72 0.96 51.21
C ASP A 269 -12.04 1.80 51.13
N LYS A 270 -13.20 1.11 51.17
CA LYS A 270 -14.51 1.49 51.77
C LYS A 270 -15.64 2.22 50.98
N LEU A 271 -16.74 1.47 50.94
CA LEU A 271 -18.16 1.72 50.64
C LEU A 271 -18.82 2.96 51.26
N SER A 272 -19.85 3.50 50.58
CA SER A 272 -21.08 4.01 51.25
C SER A 272 -22.27 4.27 50.30
N VAL A 273 -23.36 3.51 50.53
CA VAL A 273 -24.80 3.87 50.64
C VAL A 273 -25.54 4.62 49.51
N ARG A 274 -26.62 3.96 49.06
CA ARG A 274 -27.73 4.35 48.16
C ARG A 274 -28.48 5.63 48.57
N LYS A 275 -28.96 6.39 47.58
CA LYS A 275 -30.28 7.06 47.59
C LYS A 275 -30.88 7.09 46.18
N SER A 276 -32.10 6.55 46.06
CA SER A 276 -32.92 6.55 44.86
C SER A 276 -33.72 7.86 44.74
N VAL A 277 -33.75 8.46 43.56
CA VAL A 277 -34.74 9.50 43.20
C VAL A 277 -35.36 9.11 41.86
N ARG A 278 -36.68 8.97 41.82
CA ARG A 278 -37.48 8.77 40.61
C ARG A 278 -37.68 10.12 39.93
N LEU A 279 -37.55 10.19 38.61
CA LEU A 279 -38.11 11.30 37.82
C LEU A 279 -38.91 10.80 36.60
N ALA A 280 -40.18 11.18 36.68
CA ALA A 280 -41.26 11.32 35.72
C ALA A 280 -41.07 10.95 34.24
N SER A 281 -42.07 10.21 33.75
CA SER A 281 -42.45 10.04 32.36
C SER A 281 -42.94 11.34 31.71
N ALA A 282 -42.52 11.62 30.47
CA ALA A 282 -43.20 12.50 29.53
C ALA A 282 -42.90 12.00 28.09
N THR A 283 -43.82 11.23 27.48
CA THR A 283 -44.81 11.66 26.45
C THR A 283 -44.26 11.57 25.02
N GLY A 284 -44.89 10.70 24.23
CA GLY A 284 -44.48 10.32 22.89
C GLY A 284 -44.56 11.45 21.86
N LYS A 285 -43.47 11.63 21.12
CA LYS A 285 -43.44 12.41 19.89
C LYS A 285 -43.63 11.47 18.70
N THR A 286 -44.36 11.95 17.70
CA THR A 286 -44.68 11.22 16.47
C THR A 286 -43.42 10.89 15.68
N THR A 287 -43.44 9.78 14.94
CA THR A 287 -42.33 9.26 14.12
C THR A 287 -41.75 10.29 13.13
N ASP A 288 -42.55 11.26 12.72
CA ASP A 288 -42.18 12.29 11.74
C ASP A 288 -41.33 13.44 12.33
N GLU A 289 -41.48 13.73 13.64
CA GLU A 289 -40.61 14.69 14.33
C GLU A 289 -39.24 14.10 14.64
N PHE A 290 -39.18 12.81 15.00
CA PHE A 290 -37.92 12.10 15.25
C PHE A 290 -37.05 12.03 14.00
N ALA A 291 -37.65 11.80 12.82
CA ALA A 291 -36.92 11.76 11.56
C ALA A 291 -36.28 13.12 11.21
N LYS A 292 -37.00 14.23 11.42
CA LYS A 292 -36.49 15.59 11.19
C LYS A 292 -35.35 15.94 12.14
N VAL A 293 -35.50 15.62 13.43
CA VAL A 293 -34.45 15.88 14.43
C VAL A 293 -33.21 15.03 14.15
N LYS A 294 -33.39 13.76 13.75
CA LYS A 294 -32.28 12.88 13.35
C LYS A 294 -31.50 13.50 12.19
N GLN A 295 -32.17 13.92 11.12
CA GLN A 295 -31.52 14.52 9.96
C GLN A 295 -30.71 15.79 10.28
N LEU A 296 -31.11 16.56 11.30
CA LEU A 296 -30.34 17.72 11.76
C LEU A 296 -29.06 17.30 12.50
N LEU A 297 -29.14 16.25 13.31
CA LEU A 297 -28.02 15.74 14.12
C LEU A 297 -26.95 15.02 13.28
N THR A 298 -27.28 14.54 12.08
CA THR A 298 -26.32 13.89 11.18
C THR A 298 -25.41 14.85 10.43
N ASN A 299 -25.70 16.16 10.46
CA ASN A 299 -24.91 17.16 9.74
C ASN A 299 -23.64 17.53 10.53
N ILE A 300 -22.49 17.42 9.87
CA ILE A 300 -21.20 17.84 10.43
C ILE A 300 -21.23 19.36 10.64
N GLY A 301 -20.75 19.81 11.80
CA GLY A 301 -20.79 21.21 12.25
C GLY A 301 -22.06 21.59 13.03
N THR A 302 -23.05 20.70 13.13
CA THR A 302 -24.25 20.97 13.94
C THR A 302 -23.90 21.03 15.42
N GLN A 303 -24.40 22.07 16.10
CA GLN A 303 -24.31 22.22 17.55
C GLN A 303 -25.38 21.38 18.25
N VAL A 304 -24.98 20.60 19.24
CA VAL A 304 -25.82 19.66 19.97
C VAL A 304 -25.62 19.82 21.46
N GLU A 305 -26.72 19.70 22.21
CA GLU A 305 -26.68 19.61 23.66
C GLU A 305 -26.88 18.16 24.08
N VAL A 306 -25.97 17.67 24.92
CA VAL A 306 -26.01 16.31 25.44
C VAL A 306 -26.00 16.33 26.95
N TYR A 307 -27.01 15.73 27.56
CA TYR A 307 -27.10 15.59 29.01
C TYR A 307 -26.15 14.49 29.49
N TRP A 308 -25.37 14.74 30.54
CA TRP A 308 -24.54 13.76 31.23
C TRP A 308 -25.00 13.61 32.67
N SER A 309 -25.19 12.38 33.13
CA SER A 309 -25.61 12.08 34.52
C SER A 309 -24.41 11.78 35.42
N ASP A 310 -24.58 11.95 36.73
CA ASP A 310 -23.51 11.69 37.72
C ASP A 310 -22.96 10.26 37.64
N ALA A 311 -23.80 9.29 37.25
CA ALA A 311 -23.41 7.90 37.09
C ALA A 311 -22.40 7.71 35.94
N GLU A 312 -22.57 8.45 34.84
CA GLU A 312 -21.74 8.38 33.64
C GLU A 312 -20.45 9.20 33.75
N LEU A 313 -20.41 10.12 34.73
CA LEU A 313 -19.28 11.01 34.96
C LEU A 313 -18.32 10.50 36.03
N THR A 314 -18.52 9.27 36.53
CA THR A 314 -17.67 8.64 37.54
C THR A 314 -16.21 8.56 37.07
N GLY A 315 -15.31 9.29 37.72
CA GLY A 315 -13.89 9.35 37.33
C GLY A 315 -13.53 10.46 36.33
N THR A 316 -14.48 11.35 36.00
CA THR A 316 -14.25 12.56 35.21
C THR A 316 -14.34 13.82 36.08
N ASN A 317 -13.82 14.96 35.60
CA ASN A 317 -13.95 16.26 36.27
C ASN A 317 -15.22 17.02 35.86
N TRP A 318 -16.24 16.32 35.35
CA TRP A 318 -17.46 16.92 34.86
C TRP A 318 -18.57 16.79 35.90
N GLU A 319 -19.45 17.79 35.95
CA GLU A 319 -20.65 17.78 36.79
C GLU A 319 -21.85 17.32 35.95
N SER A 320 -22.84 16.67 36.56
CA SER A 320 -24.08 16.31 35.87
C SER A 320 -24.77 17.54 35.28
N GLY A 321 -25.15 17.47 34.00
CA GLY A 321 -25.69 18.63 33.30
C GLY A 321 -25.70 18.48 31.78
N TRP A 322 -26.24 19.49 31.11
CA TRP A 322 -26.23 19.59 29.65
C TRP A 322 -24.94 20.22 29.16
N TYR A 323 -24.30 19.59 28.19
CA TYR A 323 -23.05 20.05 27.60
C TYR A 323 -23.20 20.30 26.12
N LEU A 324 -22.71 21.46 25.70
CA LEU A 324 -22.66 21.87 24.30
C LEU A 324 -21.48 21.22 23.59
N GLY A 325 -21.75 20.63 22.44
CA GLY A 325 -20.74 20.06 21.56
C GLY A 325 -21.11 20.17 20.10
N GLU A 326 -20.14 19.89 19.23
CA GLU A 326 -20.27 19.98 17.78
C GLU A 326 -20.08 18.60 17.16
N VAL A 327 -20.96 18.25 16.21
CA VAL A 327 -20.85 17.02 15.43
C VAL A 327 -19.66 17.12 14.47
N GLN A 328 -18.67 16.24 14.63
CA GLN A 328 -17.47 16.21 13.79
C GLN A 328 -17.52 15.14 12.70
N SER A 329 -18.27 14.06 12.94
CA SER A 329 -18.55 13.04 11.94
C SER A 329 -19.82 12.28 12.28
N TYR A 330 -20.40 11.64 11.25
CA TYR A 330 -21.56 10.77 11.35
C TYR A 330 -21.25 9.45 10.65
N ASP A 331 -21.55 8.36 11.32
CA ASP A 331 -21.51 6.99 10.79
C ASP A 331 -22.95 6.55 10.50
N GLU A 332 -23.29 6.43 9.22
CA GLU A 332 -24.62 6.05 8.77
C GLU A 332 -24.94 4.58 9.04
N ASP A 333 -23.93 3.71 9.02
CA ASP A 333 -24.10 2.28 9.21
C ASP A 333 -24.36 1.92 10.68
N GLU A 334 -23.76 2.69 11.61
CA GLU A 334 -23.88 2.47 13.05
C GLU A 334 -24.82 3.46 13.78
N ASP A 335 -25.39 4.45 13.09
CA ASP A 335 -26.25 5.51 13.66
C ASP A 335 -25.56 6.31 14.78
N ILE A 336 -24.26 6.55 14.62
CA ILE A 336 -23.40 7.21 15.62
C ILE A 336 -22.93 8.56 15.10
N ILE A 337 -23.06 9.58 15.94
CA ILE A 337 -22.36 10.85 15.76
C ILE A 337 -21.17 10.92 16.70
N HIS A 338 -20.10 11.55 16.23
CA HIS A 338 -18.95 11.87 17.05
C HIS A 338 -19.01 13.35 17.41
N VAL A 339 -19.20 13.63 18.69
CA VAL A 339 -19.39 14.97 19.24
C VAL A 339 -18.13 15.42 19.95
N MET A 340 -17.65 16.61 19.61
CA MET A 340 -16.56 17.28 20.32
C MET A 340 -17.16 18.35 21.23
N TYR A 341 -16.95 18.24 22.55
CA TYR A 341 -17.53 19.19 23.51
C TYR A 341 -16.67 20.44 23.65
N GLU A 342 -17.32 21.58 23.87
CA GLU A 342 -16.61 22.86 24.06
C GLU A 342 -15.72 22.83 25.31
N LYS A 343 -16.18 22.16 26.37
CA LYS A 343 -15.44 21.96 27.62
C LYS A 343 -14.19 21.09 27.44
N GLU A 344 -14.14 20.26 26.40
CA GLU A 344 -13.02 19.34 26.15
C GLU A 344 -12.83 19.10 24.64
N LYS A 345 -12.16 20.06 23.99
CA LYS A 345 -11.92 20.06 22.54
C LYS A 345 -10.85 19.05 22.08
N THR A 346 -10.26 18.30 23.00
CA THR A 346 -9.23 17.30 22.70
C THR A 346 -9.79 15.89 22.50
N HIS A 347 -11.08 15.68 22.76
CA HIS A 347 -11.71 14.35 22.76
C HIS A 347 -13.01 14.33 21.95
N LEU A 348 -13.27 13.19 21.30
CA LEU A 348 -14.49 12.91 20.54
C LEU A 348 -15.32 11.86 21.27
N TYR A 349 -16.59 12.15 21.44
CA TYR A 349 -17.53 11.30 22.16
C TYR A 349 -18.51 10.67 21.18
N SER A 350 -18.65 9.35 21.24
CA SER A 350 -19.52 8.61 20.33
C SER A 350 -20.92 8.52 20.94
N ILE A 351 -21.93 9.02 20.22
CA ILE A 351 -23.31 9.07 20.69
C ILE A 351 -24.21 8.44 19.61
N CYS A 352 -24.97 7.43 20.01
CA CYS A 352 -26.03 6.89 19.16
C CYS A 352 -27.20 7.87 19.11
N ILE A 353 -27.57 8.31 17.91
CA ILE A 353 -28.60 9.35 17.71
C ILE A 353 -29.96 8.84 18.19
N MET A 354 -30.38 7.67 17.71
CA MET A 354 -31.71 7.14 18.03
C MET A 354 -31.85 6.82 19.52
N ALA A 355 -30.84 6.21 20.14
CA ALA A 355 -30.87 5.93 21.58
C ALA A 355 -30.90 7.22 22.40
N GLY A 356 -30.05 8.19 22.05
CA GLY A 356 -30.00 9.48 22.74
C GLY A 356 -31.32 10.25 22.65
N LEU A 357 -31.97 10.25 21.49
CA LEU A 357 -33.25 10.92 21.28
C LEU A 357 -34.38 10.23 22.06
N LEU A 358 -34.40 8.90 22.11
CA LEU A 358 -35.40 8.12 22.85
C LEU A 358 -35.26 8.29 24.37
N GLU A 359 -34.03 8.46 24.85
CA GLU A 359 -33.76 8.73 26.27
C GLU A 359 -33.86 10.22 26.62
N GLY A 360 -34.04 11.09 25.62
CA GLY A 360 -34.13 12.54 25.81
C GLY A 360 -32.84 13.16 26.33
N ILE A 361 -31.70 12.53 26.06
CA ILE A 361 -30.36 12.95 26.53
C ILE A 361 -29.56 13.69 25.45
N ILE A 362 -30.07 13.79 24.23
CA ILE A 362 -29.51 14.62 23.16
C ILE A 362 -30.60 15.46 22.51
N ARG A 363 -30.26 16.70 22.17
CA ARG A 363 -31.11 17.58 21.38
C ARG A 363 -30.26 18.52 20.51
N PRO A 364 -30.74 18.88 19.31
CA PRO A 364 -30.10 19.93 18.53
C PRO A 364 -30.26 21.26 19.27
N VAL A 365 -29.26 22.13 19.15
CA VAL A 365 -29.37 23.52 19.56
C VAL A 365 -30.11 24.29 18.47
N GLY A 366 -31.18 24.97 18.85
CA GLY A 366 -32.04 25.73 17.94
C GLY A 366 -31.47 27.08 17.53
#